data_AF-A0A2V9QKC0-F1
#
_entry.id   AF-A0A2V9QKC0-F1
#
_cell.length_a   1.000
_cell.length_b   1.000
_cell.length_c   1.000
_cell.angle_alpha   90.00
_cell.angle_beta   90.00
_cell.angle_gamma   90.00
#
_symmetry.space_group_name_H-M   'P 1'
#
loop_
_entity.id
_entity.type
_entity.pdbx_description
1 polymer ?
#
loop_
_entity_poly.entity_id
_entity_poly.type
_entity_poly.pdbx_seq_one_letter_code
_entity_poly.pdbx_strand_id
1 'polypeptide(L)'
;MSTRQRTGPALPQRPERSFLKVISGLYREWPLLMNMTTTALFLGFGPGWLADLSNSLWFAFILMWLFTVILFSAFAVVRHAENLADRLGEPLGTLILTLAVTGIEVMMIAAVMYAGHGNSALARDAMFAVVMIVLNGMVGLSLLLGGLRYHEQTYSLQGANAFLAVIVPLAALGLVLPNYTVSSPGPTFSTPQATFLIVMSLGLYGV
;
A
#
# COMPACT_ATOMS: atom_id res chain seq x y z
N MET A 1 26.47 -0.70 67.11
CA MET A 1 25.18 0.03 67.10
C MET A 1 24.52 -0.26 65.75
N SER A 2 23.55 -1.17 65.73
CA SER A 2 22.89 -1.70 64.51
C SER A 2 21.52 -1.02 64.37
N THR A 3 21.36 -0.19 63.34
CA THR A 3 20.12 0.56 63.10
C THR A 3 19.32 -0.14 62.00
N ARG A 4 18.25 -0.83 62.40
CA ARG A 4 17.27 -1.46 61.50
C ARG A 4 16.61 -0.40 60.61
N GLN A 5 16.80 -0.49 59.29
CA GLN A 5 15.94 0.17 58.31
C GLN A 5 14.57 -0.53 58.30
N ARG A 6 13.53 0.18 58.73
CA ARG A 6 12.13 -0.24 58.58
C ARG A 6 11.74 -0.14 57.12
N THR A 7 11.44 -1.26 56.50
CA THR A 7 10.70 -1.34 55.23
C THR A 7 9.27 -0.85 55.47
N GLY A 8 8.91 0.32 54.93
CA GLY A 8 7.52 0.76 54.86
C GLY A 8 6.71 -0.10 53.89
N PRO A 9 5.38 -0.23 54.08
CA PRO A 9 4.55 -1.01 53.16
C PRO A 9 4.57 -0.39 51.76
N ALA A 10 4.82 -1.22 50.74
CA ALA A 10 4.75 -0.82 49.35
C ALA A 10 3.32 -0.34 49.03
N LEU A 11 3.18 0.89 48.54
CA LEU A 11 1.91 1.44 48.09
C LEU A 11 1.35 0.57 46.95
N PRO A 12 0.07 0.19 46.96
CA PRO A 12 -0.52 -0.60 45.88
C PRO A 12 -0.47 0.20 44.58
N GLN A 13 0.21 -0.35 43.57
CA GLN A 13 0.22 0.21 42.21
C GLN A 13 -1.22 0.12 41.66
N ARG A 14 -1.89 1.28 41.50
CA ARG A 14 -3.26 1.34 40.98
C ARG A 14 -3.30 0.91 39.51
N PRO A 15 -4.07 -0.13 39.12
CA PRO A 15 -4.15 -0.63 37.75
C PRO A 15 -4.86 0.32 36.75
N GLU A 16 -5.50 1.40 37.22
CA GLU A 16 -6.34 2.30 36.40
C GLU A 16 -5.58 3.09 35.32
N ARG A 17 -4.26 3.29 35.44
CA ARG A 17 -3.50 4.09 34.47
C ARG A 17 -3.25 3.39 33.13
N SER A 18 -3.40 2.07 33.06
CA SER A 18 -3.24 1.30 31.81
C SER A 18 -4.44 1.50 30.88
N PHE A 19 -5.65 1.41 31.43
CA PHE A 19 -6.90 1.48 30.65
C PHE A 19 -7.12 2.86 30.00
N LEU A 20 -6.80 3.94 30.73
CA LEU A 20 -6.89 5.31 30.20
C LEU A 20 -5.85 5.59 29.10
N LYS A 21 -4.66 4.98 29.19
CA LYS A 21 -3.65 5.08 28.12
C LYS A 21 -4.11 4.36 26.85
N VAL A 22 -4.67 3.15 26.99
CA VAL A 22 -5.24 2.39 25.87
C VAL A 22 -6.36 3.18 25.20
N ILE A 23 -7.30 3.74 25.97
CA ILE A 23 -8.38 4.57 25.42
C ILE A 23 -7.83 5.81 24.71
N SER A 24 -6.89 6.54 25.31
CA SER A 24 -6.30 7.73 24.69
C SER A 24 -5.45 7.42 23.44
N GLY A 25 -4.80 6.25 23.40
CA GLY A 25 -4.07 5.76 22.24
C GLY A 25 -5.02 5.37 21.10
N LEU A 26 -6.16 4.76 21.44
CA LEU A 26 -7.21 4.37 20.49
C LEU A 26 -7.88 5.60 19.84
N TYR A 27 -8.07 6.69 20.60
CA TYR A 27 -8.53 7.98 20.04
C TYR A 27 -7.50 8.64 19.11
N ARG A 28 -6.20 8.34 19.27
CA ARG A 28 -5.15 8.82 18.37
C ARG A 28 -5.09 8.01 17.07
N GLU A 29 -5.56 6.78 17.10
CA GLU A 29 -5.69 5.87 15.95
C GLU A 29 -7.13 5.82 15.40
N TRP A 30 -7.81 6.97 15.36
CA TRP A 30 -9.17 7.10 14.83
C TRP A 30 -9.41 6.41 13.46
N PRO A 31 -8.46 6.45 12.48
CA PRO A 31 -8.64 5.73 11.22
C PRO A 31 -8.74 4.21 11.38
N LEU A 32 -8.06 3.65 12.39
CA LEU A 32 -8.07 2.21 12.66
C LEU A 32 -9.44 1.78 13.19
N LEU A 33 -10.04 2.59 14.08
CA LEU A 33 -11.42 2.36 14.56
C LEU A 33 -12.44 2.43 13.42
N MET A 34 -12.30 3.39 12.51
CA MET A 34 -13.16 3.53 11.34
C MET A 34 -13.10 2.28 10.44
N ASN A 35 -11.89 1.78 10.18
CA ASN A 35 -11.68 0.56 9.40
C ASN A 35 -12.26 -0.67 10.10
N MET A 36 -11.93 -0.87 11.39
CA MET A 36 -12.45 -1.99 12.19
C MET A 36 -13.97 -2.00 12.24
N THR A 37 -14.59 -0.83 12.42
CA THR A 37 -16.05 -0.70 12.45
C THR A 37 -16.66 -1.06 11.11
N THR A 38 -16.10 -0.55 10.01
CA THR A 38 -16.57 -0.88 8.66
C THR A 38 -16.43 -2.37 8.37
N THR A 39 -15.29 -2.98 8.71
CA THR A 39 -15.07 -4.42 8.57
C THR A 39 -16.06 -5.23 9.42
N ALA A 40 -16.28 -4.86 10.68
CA ALA A 40 -17.22 -5.56 11.55
C ALA A 40 -18.66 -5.49 11.02
N LEU A 41 -19.09 -4.32 10.52
CA LEU A 41 -20.40 -4.15 9.89
C LEU A 41 -20.55 -5.04 8.64
N PHE A 42 -19.53 -5.11 7.78
CA PHE A 42 -19.56 -5.95 6.59
C PHE A 42 -19.47 -7.45 6.88
N LEU A 43 -18.79 -7.86 7.96
CA LEU A 43 -18.79 -9.27 8.38
C LEU A 43 -20.15 -9.71 8.93
N GLY A 44 -20.87 -8.83 9.62
CA GLY A 44 -22.20 -9.13 10.16
C GLY A 44 -23.34 -9.01 9.15
N PHE A 45 -23.36 -7.93 8.38
CA PHE A 45 -24.50 -7.56 7.51
C PHE A 45 -24.16 -7.58 6.01
N GLY A 46 -22.89 -7.79 5.64
CA GLY A 46 -22.42 -7.76 4.25
C GLY A 46 -23.19 -8.66 3.29
N PRO A 47 -23.49 -9.94 3.63
CA PRO A 47 -24.27 -10.80 2.73
C PRO A 47 -25.67 -10.24 2.43
N GLY A 48 -26.30 -9.53 3.38
CA GLY A 48 -27.60 -8.90 3.17
C GLY A 48 -27.49 -7.60 2.37
N TRP A 49 -26.52 -6.74 2.70
CA TRP A 49 -26.32 -5.45 2.01
C TRP A 49 -25.81 -5.59 0.57
N LEU A 50 -25.08 -6.67 0.29
CA LEU A 50 -24.52 -6.98 -1.03
C LEU A 50 -25.41 -7.91 -1.88
N ALA A 51 -26.51 -8.45 -1.33
CA ALA A 51 -27.40 -9.33 -2.08
C ALA A 51 -28.29 -8.58 -3.09
N ASP A 52 -28.69 -7.35 -2.79
CA ASP A 52 -29.54 -6.53 -3.68
C ASP A 52 -28.88 -5.18 -3.99
N LEU A 53 -28.08 -5.18 -5.07
CA LEU A 53 -27.44 -3.99 -5.63
C LEU A 53 -28.24 -3.36 -6.78
N SER A 54 -29.48 -3.78 -7.01
CA SER A 54 -30.28 -3.32 -8.14
C SER A 54 -30.60 -1.82 -8.07
N ASN A 55 -30.69 -1.27 -6.86
CA ASN A 55 -30.93 0.16 -6.63
C ASN A 55 -29.64 0.97 -6.82
N SER A 56 -29.61 1.83 -7.85
CA SER A 56 -28.45 2.66 -8.18
C SER A 56 -28.00 3.60 -7.06
N LEU A 57 -28.93 4.10 -6.23
CA LEU A 57 -28.61 4.99 -5.10
C LEU A 57 -27.94 4.21 -3.96
N TRP A 58 -28.45 3.01 -3.65
CA TRP A 58 -27.86 2.15 -2.62
C TRP A 58 -26.46 1.66 -3.03
N PHE A 59 -26.32 1.24 -4.29
CA PHE A 59 -25.03 0.88 -4.86
C PHE A 59 -24.01 2.03 -4.76
N ALA A 60 -24.39 3.23 -5.20
CA ALA A 60 -23.52 4.40 -5.16
C ALA A 60 -23.12 4.76 -3.72
N PHE A 61 -24.05 4.64 -2.76
CA PHE A 61 -23.79 4.87 -1.35
C PHE A 61 -22.76 3.89 -0.78
N ILE A 62 -22.95 2.58 -1.00
CA ILE A 62 -22.00 1.55 -0.54
C ILE A 62 -20.63 1.75 -1.18
N LEU A 63 -20.58 2.00 -2.49
CA LEU A 63 -19.33 2.22 -3.20
C LEU A 63 -18.60 3.45 -2.64
N MET A 64 -19.29 4.59 -2.50
CA MET A 64 -18.69 5.82 -1.98
C MET A 64 -18.22 5.66 -0.54
N TRP A 65 -18.97 4.93 0.30
CA TRP A 65 -18.55 4.58 1.65
C TRP A 65 -17.25 3.78 1.62
N LEU A 66 -17.24 2.63 0.95
CA LEU A 66 -16.09 1.72 0.94
C LEU A 66 -14.87 2.38 0.33
N PHE A 67 -15.05 3.12 -0.77
CA PHE A 67 -13.99 3.89 -1.41
C PHE A 67 -13.37 4.91 -0.46
N THR A 68 -14.21 5.66 0.26
CA THR A 68 -13.76 6.65 1.25
C THR A 68 -12.97 5.99 2.37
N VAL A 69 -13.47 4.87 2.92
CA VAL A 69 -12.78 4.09 3.97
C VAL A 69 -11.42 3.60 3.49
N ILE A 70 -11.34 3.01 2.29
CA ILE A 70 -10.09 2.52 1.71
C ILE A 70 -9.09 3.66 1.51
N LEU A 71 -9.53 4.81 0.98
CA LEU A 71 -8.66 5.99 0.82
C LEU A 71 -8.13 6.50 2.16
N PHE A 72 -9.01 6.68 3.16
CA PHE A 72 -8.58 7.11 4.50
C PHE A 72 -7.62 6.10 5.13
N SER A 73 -7.85 4.81 4.93
CA SER A 73 -6.95 3.75 5.38
C SER A 73 -5.57 3.86 4.74
N ALA A 74 -5.50 4.04 3.41
CA ALA A 74 -4.24 4.18 2.69
C ALA A 74 -3.44 5.39 3.18
N PHE A 75 -4.07 6.57 3.30
CA PHE A 75 -3.42 7.76 3.85
C PHE A 75 -2.98 7.58 5.30
N ALA A 76 -3.77 6.88 6.12
CA ALA A 76 -3.38 6.58 7.48
C ALA A 76 -2.10 5.73 7.50
N VAL A 77 -2.01 4.65 6.71
CA VAL A 77 -0.81 3.80 6.64
C VAL A 77 0.41 4.61 6.18
N VAL A 78 0.27 5.41 5.11
CA VAL A 78 1.36 6.26 4.60
C VAL A 78 1.85 7.22 5.68
N ARG A 79 0.96 7.91 6.39
CA ARG A 79 1.33 8.81 7.49
C ARG A 79 2.10 8.09 8.61
N HIS A 80 1.76 6.84 8.92
CA HIS A 80 2.51 6.07 9.91
C HIS A 80 3.89 5.68 9.37
N ALA A 81 3.98 5.30 8.09
CA ALA A 81 5.23 5.01 7.42
C ALA A 81 6.16 6.23 7.37
N GLU A 82 5.63 7.42 7.06
CA GLU A 82 6.37 8.70 7.09
C GLU A 82 6.92 9.00 8.50
N ASN A 83 6.08 8.93 9.54
CA ASN A 83 6.54 9.13 10.92
C ASN A 83 7.62 8.13 11.34
N LEU A 84 7.56 6.90 10.81
CA LEU A 84 8.59 5.89 11.05
C LEU A 84 9.86 6.21 10.25
N ALA A 85 9.71 6.63 9.01
CA ALA A 85 10.82 7.03 8.14
C ALA A 85 11.63 8.18 8.73
N ASP A 86 10.96 9.21 9.26
CA ASP A 86 11.61 10.34 9.93
C ASP A 86 12.44 9.92 11.14
N ARG A 87 12.00 8.89 11.86
CA ARG A 87 12.71 8.36 13.04
C ARG A 87 13.91 7.51 12.67
N LEU A 88 13.86 6.81 11.54
CA LEU A 88 14.96 5.96 11.08
C LEU A 88 16.03 6.75 10.32
N GLY A 89 15.66 7.87 9.69
CA GLY A 89 16.55 8.64 8.83
C GLY A 89 16.96 7.89 7.56
N GLU A 90 17.74 8.54 6.71
CA GLU A 90 18.19 7.93 5.45
C GLU A 90 19.34 6.94 5.67
N PRO A 91 19.38 5.81 4.93
CA PRO A 91 18.50 5.42 3.80
C PRO A 91 17.26 4.60 4.18
N LEU A 92 17.16 4.16 5.45
CA LEU A 92 16.12 3.24 5.90
C LEU A 92 14.71 3.85 5.83
N GLY A 93 14.59 5.17 6.05
CA GLY A 93 13.32 5.86 5.96
C GLY A 93 12.70 5.77 4.56
N THR A 94 13.51 5.97 3.52
CA THR A 94 13.09 5.82 2.13
C THR A 94 12.63 4.39 1.84
N LEU A 95 13.35 3.37 2.33
CA LEU A 95 12.98 1.96 2.15
C LEU A 95 11.65 1.62 2.84
N ILE A 96 11.41 2.13 4.04
CA ILE A 96 10.14 1.90 4.75
C ILE A 96 8.98 2.56 4.02
N LEU A 97 9.16 3.79 3.52
CA LEU A 97 8.12 4.48 2.79
C LEU A 97 7.75 3.75 1.49
N THR A 98 8.76 3.31 0.72
CA THR A 98 8.53 2.56 -0.52
C THR A 98 7.91 1.18 -0.26
N LEU A 99 8.38 0.44 0.75
CA LEU A 99 7.79 -0.83 1.16
C LEU A 99 6.35 -0.68 1.67
N ALA A 100 6.02 0.42 2.36
CA ALA A 100 4.66 0.66 2.83
C ALA A 100 3.68 0.87 1.66
N VAL A 101 4.02 1.75 0.71
CA VAL A 101 3.17 2.04 -0.45
C VAL A 101 3.02 0.81 -1.35
N THR A 102 4.13 0.15 -1.69
CA THR A 102 4.09 -1.08 -2.50
C THR A 102 3.40 -2.24 -1.77
N GLY A 103 3.51 -2.32 -0.44
CA GLY A 103 2.81 -3.29 0.39
C GLY A 103 1.29 -3.12 0.31
N ILE A 104 0.78 -1.88 0.42
CA ILE A 104 -0.67 -1.61 0.29
C ILE A 104 -1.16 -2.03 -1.10
N GLU A 105 -0.40 -1.70 -2.15
CA GLU A 105 -0.71 -2.05 -3.53
C GLU A 105 -0.79 -3.57 -3.74
N VAL A 106 0.25 -4.31 -3.36
CA VAL A 106 0.29 -5.77 -3.51
C VAL A 106 -0.83 -6.45 -2.71
N MET A 107 -1.11 -5.98 -1.49
CA MET A 107 -2.21 -6.52 -0.68
C MET A 107 -3.57 -6.25 -1.31
N MET A 108 -3.79 -5.06 -1.89
CA MET A 108 -5.03 -4.73 -2.58
C MET A 108 -5.22 -5.60 -3.83
N ILE A 109 -4.18 -5.76 -4.64
CA ILE A 109 -4.21 -6.64 -5.82
C ILE A 109 -4.49 -8.09 -5.41
N ALA A 110 -3.80 -8.60 -4.38
CA ALA A 110 -4.01 -9.95 -3.88
C ALA A 110 -5.45 -10.15 -3.37
N ALA A 111 -6.01 -9.18 -2.65
CA ALA A 111 -7.38 -9.22 -2.16
C ALA A 111 -8.40 -9.24 -3.31
N VAL A 112 -8.21 -8.39 -4.32
CA VAL A 112 -9.08 -8.37 -5.52
C VAL A 112 -8.97 -9.68 -6.30
N MET A 113 -7.76 -10.21 -6.48
CA MET A 113 -7.56 -11.49 -7.18
C MET A 113 -8.20 -12.66 -6.42
N TYR A 114 -8.11 -12.66 -5.09
CA TYR A 114 -8.71 -13.68 -4.24
C TYR A 114 -10.25 -13.63 -4.30
N ALA A 115 -10.83 -12.42 -4.26
CA ALA A 115 -12.28 -12.24 -4.32
C ALA A 115 -12.87 -12.41 -5.74
N GLY A 116 -12.15 -11.99 -6.78
CA GLY A 116 -12.64 -11.92 -8.16
C GLY A 116 -12.45 -13.21 -8.98
N HIS A 117 -12.44 -14.38 -8.33
CA HIS A 117 -12.21 -15.69 -8.96
C HIS A 117 -10.92 -15.76 -9.79
N GLY A 118 -9.86 -15.05 -9.40
CA GLY A 118 -8.55 -15.16 -10.04
C GLY A 118 -8.43 -14.52 -11.42
N ASN A 119 -9.25 -13.51 -11.75
CA ASN A 119 -9.08 -12.75 -12.99
C ASN A 119 -7.75 -11.97 -12.99
N SER A 120 -6.73 -12.55 -13.62
CA SER A 120 -5.38 -11.99 -13.73
C SER A 120 -5.33 -10.68 -14.54
N ALA A 121 -6.36 -10.39 -15.34
CA ALA A 121 -6.45 -9.13 -16.08
C ALA A 121 -6.62 -7.93 -15.13
N LEU A 122 -7.42 -8.05 -14.07
CA LEU A 122 -7.63 -6.94 -13.12
C LEU A 122 -6.33 -6.52 -12.42
N ALA A 123 -5.51 -7.50 -12.03
CA ALA A 123 -4.20 -7.24 -11.44
C ALA A 123 -3.26 -6.55 -12.43
N ARG A 124 -3.28 -6.97 -13.70
CA ARG A 124 -2.47 -6.35 -14.74
C ARG A 124 -2.93 -4.93 -15.05
N ASP A 125 -4.23 -4.69 -15.12
CA ASP A 125 -4.81 -3.38 -15.40
C ASP A 125 -4.42 -2.38 -14.30
N ALA A 126 -4.43 -2.81 -13.02
CA ALA A 126 -3.94 -2.01 -11.92
C ALA A 126 -2.45 -1.65 -12.07
N MET A 127 -1.59 -2.63 -12.39
CA MET A 127 -0.15 -2.36 -12.59
C MET A 127 0.12 -1.46 -13.81
N PHE A 128 -0.61 -1.65 -14.91
CA PHE A 128 -0.54 -0.74 -16.07
C PHE A 128 -0.98 0.67 -15.69
N ALA A 129 -2.05 0.82 -14.91
CA ALA A 129 -2.50 2.12 -14.42
C ALA A 129 -1.42 2.80 -13.59
N VAL A 130 -0.74 2.07 -12.68
CA VAL A 130 0.36 2.63 -11.87
C VAL A 130 1.52 3.08 -12.75
N VAL A 131 1.96 2.27 -13.71
CA VAL A 131 3.01 2.67 -14.66
C VAL A 131 2.60 3.92 -15.46
N MET A 132 1.36 3.98 -15.94
CA MET A 132 0.86 5.14 -16.69
C MET A 132 0.78 6.40 -15.83
N ILE A 133 0.28 6.28 -14.59
CA ILE A 133 0.21 7.39 -13.63
C ILE A 133 1.61 7.91 -13.31
N VAL A 134 2.59 7.03 -13.06
CA VAL A 134 3.95 7.43 -12.72
C VAL A 134 4.66 8.05 -13.93
N LEU A 135 4.76 7.32 -15.04
CA LEU A 135 5.59 7.70 -16.19
C LEU A 135 4.97 8.81 -17.05
N ASN A 136 3.64 8.87 -17.18
CA ASN A 136 2.99 9.89 -17.99
C ASN A 136 2.36 10.96 -17.12
N GLY A 137 1.63 10.56 -16.07
CA GLY A 137 0.92 11.49 -15.18
C GLY A 137 1.87 12.35 -14.36
N MET A 138 2.61 11.76 -13.43
CA MET A 138 3.47 12.49 -12.48
C MET A 138 4.69 13.12 -13.16
N VAL A 139 5.38 12.37 -14.03
CA VAL A 139 6.51 12.93 -14.79
C VAL A 139 6.04 14.03 -15.73
N GLY A 140 4.96 13.81 -16.50
CA GLY A 140 4.42 14.83 -17.40
C GLY A 140 3.96 16.09 -16.67
N LEU A 141 3.25 15.93 -15.54
CA LEU A 141 2.79 17.06 -14.72
C LEU A 141 3.97 17.82 -14.10
N SER A 142 5.02 17.14 -13.65
CA SER A 142 6.20 17.80 -13.07
C SER A 142 7.00 18.60 -14.10
N LEU A 143 7.11 18.09 -15.34
CA LEU A 143 7.71 18.82 -16.47
C LEU A 143 6.84 20.00 -16.89
N LEU A 144 5.52 19.83 -16.99
CA LEU A 144 4.60 20.90 -17.38
C LEU A 144 4.59 22.03 -16.34
N LEU A 145 4.36 21.71 -15.06
CA LEU A 145 4.30 22.71 -13.99
C LEU A 145 5.66 23.38 -13.77
N GLY A 146 6.74 22.62 -13.82
CA GLY A 146 8.08 23.18 -13.63
C GLY A 146 8.58 23.95 -14.85
N GLY A 147 8.23 23.56 -16.07
CA GLY A 147 8.48 24.34 -17.28
C GLY A 147 7.70 25.66 -17.29
N LEU A 148 6.43 25.65 -16.88
CA LEU A 148 5.62 26.88 -16.75
C LEU A 148 6.18 27.85 -15.69
N ARG A 149 6.70 27.32 -14.57
CA ARG A 149 7.20 28.15 -13.46
C ARG A 149 8.63 28.62 -13.65
N TYR A 150 9.52 27.75 -14.14
CA TYR A 150 10.96 27.98 -14.15
C TYR A 150 11.54 28.17 -15.55
N HIS A 151 10.78 27.92 -16.62
CA HIS A 151 11.16 27.98 -18.06
C HIS A 151 12.26 27.00 -18.47
N GLU A 152 13.34 26.91 -17.68
CA GLU A 152 14.41 25.92 -17.80
C GLU A 152 14.47 25.07 -16.52
N GLN A 153 14.56 23.74 -16.68
CA GLN A 153 14.70 22.80 -15.57
C GLN A 153 16.05 22.10 -15.65
N THR A 154 16.80 22.09 -14.55
CA THR A 154 18.00 21.25 -14.43
C THR A 154 17.58 19.83 -14.07
N TYR A 155 17.78 18.88 -14.99
CA TYR A 155 17.50 17.45 -14.76
C TYR A 155 18.77 16.62 -14.94
N SER A 156 18.90 15.56 -14.13
CA SER A 156 19.96 14.57 -14.30
C SER A 156 19.51 13.50 -15.29
N LEU A 157 19.93 13.62 -16.55
CA LEU A 157 19.70 12.60 -17.57
C LEU A 157 20.27 11.24 -17.16
N GLN A 158 21.38 11.26 -16.44
CA GLN A 158 22.03 10.03 -15.99
C GLN A 158 21.16 9.28 -14.97
N GLY A 159 20.56 9.99 -14.01
CA GLY A 159 19.62 9.39 -13.06
C GLY A 159 18.34 8.90 -13.73
N ALA A 160 17.76 9.70 -14.62
CA ALA A 160 16.55 9.31 -15.36
C ALA A 160 16.78 8.06 -16.21
N ASN A 161 17.89 8.00 -16.95
CA ASN A 161 18.25 6.83 -17.75
C ASN A 161 18.49 5.58 -16.88
N ALA A 162 19.10 5.72 -15.70
CA ALA A 162 19.32 4.60 -14.79
C ALA A 162 17.98 3.99 -14.32
N PHE A 163 16.99 4.81 -13.95
CA PHE A 163 15.67 4.31 -13.57
C PHE A 163 14.89 3.71 -14.75
N LEU A 164 14.89 4.38 -15.91
CA LEU A 164 14.17 3.91 -17.09
C LEU A 164 14.75 2.59 -17.64
N ALA A 165 16.07 2.41 -17.56
CA ALA A 165 16.74 1.18 -17.97
C ALA A 165 16.28 -0.06 -17.19
N VAL A 166 15.74 0.11 -15.97
CA VAL A 166 15.19 -0.99 -15.16
C VAL A 166 13.68 -1.10 -15.33
N ILE A 167 12.95 0.02 -15.29
CA ILE A 167 11.49 0.04 -15.36
C ILE A 167 10.98 -0.50 -16.70
N VAL A 168 11.57 -0.07 -17.82
CA VAL A 168 11.07 -0.43 -19.16
C VAL A 168 11.17 -1.94 -19.42
N PRO A 169 12.33 -2.60 -19.21
CA PRO A 169 12.41 -4.05 -19.38
C PRO A 169 11.51 -4.82 -18.41
N LEU A 170 11.42 -4.43 -17.14
CA LEU A 170 10.57 -5.11 -16.17
C LEU A 170 9.08 -4.98 -16.50
N ALA A 171 8.64 -3.79 -16.95
CA ALA A 171 7.26 -3.59 -17.38
C ALA A 171 6.96 -4.39 -18.66
N ALA A 172 7.88 -4.39 -19.64
CA ALA A 172 7.70 -5.15 -20.88
C ALA A 172 7.67 -6.66 -20.62
N LEU A 173 8.64 -7.18 -19.87
CA LEU A 173 8.73 -8.60 -19.55
C LEU A 173 7.63 -9.05 -18.58
N GLY A 174 7.26 -8.23 -17.60
CA GLY A 174 6.26 -8.61 -16.59
C GLY A 174 4.81 -8.43 -17.03
N LEU A 175 4.50 -7.36 -17.78
CA LEU A 175 3.12 -6.98 -18.09
C LEU A 175 2.73 -7.23 -19.56
N VAL A 176 3.67 -7.11 -20.51
CA VAL A 176 3.37 -7.21 -21.95
C VAL A 176 3.63 -8.63 -22.48
N LEU A 177 4.77 -9.24 -22.13
CA LEU A 177 5.16 -10.57 -22.60
C LEU A 177 4.13 -11.69 -22.35
N PRO A 178 3.39 -11.78 -21.22
CA PRO A 178 2.44 -12.86 -21.01
C PRO A 178 1.33 -12.92 -22.07
N ASN A 179 1.06 -11.81 -22.79
CA ASN A 179 0.09 -11.80 -23.89
C ASN A 179 0.57 -12.54 -25.14
N TYR A 180 1.88 -12.76 -25.26
CA TYR A 180 2.52 -13.36 -26.43
C TYR A 180 3.10 -14.74 -26.14
N THR A 181 2.95 -15.26 -24.92
CA THR A 181 3.39 -16.61 -24.56
C THR A 181 2.35 -17.65 -24.95
N VAL A 182 2.79 -18.74 -25.57
CA VAL A 182 1.93 -19.87 -25.99
C VAL A 182 1.93 -20.99 -24.92
N SER A 183 2.72 -20.85 -23.86
CA SER A 183 3.01 -21.91 -22.89
C SER A 183 1.90 -22.19 -21.88
N SER A 184 0.88 -21.34 -21.78
CA SER A 184 -0.31 -21.56 -20.93
C SER A 184 -1.58 -21.01 -21.58
N PRO A 185 -2.77 -21.57 -21.30
CA PRO A 185 -4.03 -21.02 -21.78
C PRO A 185 -4.31 -19.63 -21.18
N GLY A 186 -4.40 -18.62 -22.02
CA GLY A 186 -4.62 -17.24 -21.60
C GLY A 186 -3.32 -16.48 -21.32
N PRO A 187 -3.40 -15.18 -20.98
CA PRO A 187 -2.24 -14.32 -20.88
C PRO A 187 -1.57 -14.48 -19.52
N THR A 188 -1.00 -15.65 -19.25
CA THR A 188 -0.32 -15.97 -17.98
C THR A 188 1.05 -16.56 -18.26
N PHE A 189 1.91 -16.53 -17.25
CA PHE A 189 3.18 -17.26 -17.32
C PHE A 189 2.98 -18.71 -16.88
N SER A 190 3.69 -19.62 -17.56
CA SER A 190 3.94 -20.95 -17.00
C SER A 190 4.80 -20.85 -15.74
N THR A 191 4.66 -21.79 -14.82
CA THR A 191 5.46 -21.85 -13.58
C THR A 191 6.96 -21.66 -13.80
N PRO A 192 7.64 -22.31 -14.77
CA PRO A 192 9.07 -22.08 -15.00
C PRO A 192 9.39 -20.66 -15.50
N GLN A 193 8.54 -20.06 -16.35
CA GLN A 193 8.73 -18.67 -16.82
C GLN A 193 8.56 -17.67 -15.68
N ALA A 194 7.54 -17.86 -14.83
CA ALA A 194 7.29 -17.00 -13.68
C ALA A 194 8.45 -17.06 -12.69
N THR A 195 8.93 -18.26 -12.33
CA THR A 195 10.06 -18.42 -11.42
C THR A 195 11.33 -17.80 -11.98
N PHE A 196 11.62 -18.00 -13.27
CA PHE A 196 12.77 -17.37 -13.92
C PHE A 196 12.71 -15.84 -13.84
N LEU A 197 11.56 -15.25 -14.18
CA LEU A 197 11.38 -13.79 -14.10
C LEU A 197 11.52 -13.26 -12.67
N ILE A 198 10.97 -13.96 -11.67
CA ILE A 198 11.11 -13.58 -10.26
C ILE A 198 12.58 -13.57 -9.85
N VAL A 199 13.33 -14.63 -10.14
CA VAL A 199 14.76 -14.74 -9.78
C VAL A 199 15.58 -13.66 -10.47
N MET A 200 15.38 -13.43 -11.77
CA MET A 200 16.09 -12.38 -12.50
C MET A 200 15.74 -10.97 -11.99
N SER A 201 14.48 -10.72 -11.64
CA SER A 201 14.05 -9.43 -11.09
C SER A 201 14.67 -9.17 -9.72
N LEU A 202 14.71 -10.18 -8.84
CA LEU A 202 15.40 -10.08 -7.55
C LEU A 202 16.90 -9.87 -7.73
N GLY A 203 17.52 -10.56 -8.70
CA GLY A 203 18.93 -10.38 -9.04
C GLY A 203 19.24 -8.96 -9.50
N LEU A 204 18.36 -8.35 -10.32
CA LEU A 204 18.50 -6.97 -10.78
C LEU A 204 18.48 -5.93 -9.64
N TYR A 205 17.65 -6.13 -8.62
CA TYR A 205 17.59 -5.24 -7.45
C TYR A 205 18.65 -5.54 -6.38
N GLY A 206 19.32 -6.68 -6.47
CA GLY A 206 20.38 -7.09 -5.54
C GLY A 206 21.79 -6.61 -5.93
N VAL A 207 21.97 -5.99 -7.11
CA VAL A 207 23.23 -5.43 -7.63
C VAL A 207 23.26 -3.92 -7.39
#